data_AF-A0A7V4KSC3-F1
#
_entry.id   AF-A0A7V4KSC3-F1
#
_cell.length_a   1.000
_cell.length_b   1.000
_cell.length_c   1.000
_cell.angle_alpha   90.00
_cell.angle_beta   90.00
_cell.angle_gamma   90.00
#
_symmetry.space_group_name_H-M   'P 1'
#
loop_
_entity.id
_entity.type
_entity.pdbx_description
1 polymer ?
#
loop_
_entity_poly.entity_id
_entity_poly.type
_entity_poly.pdbx_seq_one_letter_code
_entity_poly.pdbx_strand_id
1 'polypeptide(L)' 'MRIVIAPDGTTWICLLLPGDGATLRLECNSGADRVEVSVPREWEELPDGELLARIEAARR' A
#
# COMPACT_ATOMS: atom_id res chain seq x y z
N MET A 1 -6.32 4.14 -7.29
CA MET A 1 -6.26 2.69 -7.01
C MET A 1 -5.02 2.15 -7.70
N ARG A 2 -4.21 1.34 -7.02
CA ARG A 2 -2.99 0.74 -7.58
C ARG A 2 -2.94 -0.74 -7.22
N ILE A 3 -2.43 -1.56 -8.12
CA ILE A 3 -2.19 -2.99 -7.89
C ILE A 3 -0.69 -3.20 -7.77
N VAL A 4 -0.26 -3.95 -6.76
CA VAL A 4 1.15 -4.33 -6.54
C VAL A 4 1.22 -5.84 -6.38
N ILE A 5 2.16 -6.48 -7.06
CA ILE A 5 2.35 -7.93 -7.00
C ILE A 5 3.63 -8.22 -6.24
N ALA A 6 3.52 -8.98 -5.16
CA ALA A 6 4.67 -9.40 -4.36
C ALA A 6 5.45 -10.53 -5.07
N PRO A 7 6.74 -10.72 -4.73
CA PRO A 7 7.57 -11.79 -5.34
C PRO A 7 7.02 -13.21 -5.15
N ASP A 8 6.21 -13.44 -4.11
CA ASP A 8 5.56 -14.73 -3.83
C ASP A 8 4.25 -14.94 -4.64
N GLY A 9 3.88 -13.97 -5.49
CA GLY A 9 2.67 -13.98 -6.29
C GLY A 9 1.44 -13.37 -5.62
N THR A 10 1.53 -12.93 -4.37
CA THR A 10 0.44 -12.24 -3.67
C THR A 10 0.10 -10.93 -4.39
N THR A 11 -1.18 -10.71 -4.69
CA THR A 11 -1.65 -9.50 -5.35
C THR A 11 -2.31 -8.57 -4.33
N TRP A 12 -1.78 -7.37 -4.19
CA TRP A 12 -2.32 -6.32 -3.33
C TRP A 12 -3.08 -5.28 -4.14
N ILE A 13 -4.31 -4.99 -3.72
CA ILE A 13 -5.12 -3.89 -4.26
C ILE A 13 -5.09 -2.75 -3.24
N CYS A 14 -4.49 -1.63 -3.61
CA CYS A 14 -4.33 -0.46 -2.75
C CYS A 14 -5.26 0.70 -3.17
N LEU A 15 -6.03 1.19 -2.22
CA LEU A 15 -7.01 2.26 -2.35
C LEU A 15 -6.60 3.45 -1.47
N LEU A 16 -6.60 4.64 -2.06
CA LEU A 16 -6.37 5.87 -1.31
C LEU A 16 -7.55 6.14 -0.39
N LEU A 17 -7.28 6.29 0.90
CA LEU A 17 -8.23 6.71 1.92
C LEU A 17 -8.16 8.23 2.12
N PRO A 18 -9.24 8.86 2.60
CA PRO A 18 -9.19 10.24 3.07
C PRO A 18 -8.13 10.42 4.19
N GLY A 19 -7.21 11.35 3.98
CA GLY A 19 -6.12 11.68 4.90
C GLY A 19 -6.40 12.90 5.77
N ASP A 20 -5.53 13.13 6.76
CA ASP A 20 -5.54 14.30 7.67
C ASP A 20 -4.70 15.49 7.15
N GLY A 21 -4.10 15.36 5.97
CA GLY A 21 -3.40 16.43 5.24
C GLY A 21 -1.87 16.38 5.33
N ALA A 22 -1.30 15.66 6.30
CA ALA A 22 0.15 15.54 6.48
C ALA A 22 0.75 14.30 5.78
N THR A 23 0.02 13.18 5.78
CA THR A 23 0.36 11.97 5.01
C THR A 23 -0.88 11.42 4.33
N LEU A 24 -0.67 10.73 3.20
CA LEU A 24 -1.76 9.98 2.57
C LEU A 24 -1.84 8.60 3.22
N ARG A 25 -3.03 8.02 3.25
CA ARG A 25 -3.25 6.67 3.76
C ARG A 25 -3.75 5.79 2.64
N LEU A 26 -3.18 4.61 2.48
CA LEU A 26 -3.73 3.58 1.61
C LEU A 26 -4.27 2.46 2.46
N GLU A 27 -5.40 1.91 2.03
CA GLU A 27 -5.82 0.57 2.42
C GLU A 27 -5.36 -0.40 1.34
N CYS A 28 -4.57 -1.40 1.71
CA CYS A 28 -4.12 -2.46 0.81
C CYS A 28 -4.70 -3.81 1.25
N ASN A 29 -5.28 -4.54 0.30
CA ASN A 29 -5.94 -5.81 0.54
C ASN A 29 -5.41 -6.90 -0.40
N SER A 30 -5.08 -8.07 0.13
CA SER A 30 -4.57 -9.24 -0.62
C SER A 30 -5.61 -10.36 -0.82
N GLY A 31 -6.82 -10.17 -0.28
CA GLY A 31 -7.84 -11.20 -0.10
C GLY A 31 -7.69 -11.98 1.21
N ALA A 32 -6.45 -12.18 1.67
CA ALA A 32 -6.15 -12.82 2.96
C ALA A 32 -5.88 -11.80 4.08
N ASP A 33 -5.31 -10.65 3.73
CA ASP A 33 -4.91 -9.60 4.65
C ASP A 33 -5.49 -8.25 4.23
N ARG A 34 -5.66 -7.37 5.21
CA ARG A 34 -5.99 -5.96 5.01
C ARG A 34 -5.07 -5.14 5.90
N VAL A 35 -4.34 -4.21 5.30
CA VAL A 35 -3.40 -3.32 6.01
C VAL A 35 -3.64 -1.87 5.61
N GLU A 36 -3.44 -0.96 6.56
CA GLU A 36 -3.39 0.47 6.28
C GLU A 36 -1.93 0.95 6.31
N VAL A 37 -1.51 1.66 5.27
CA VAL A 37 -0.15 2.21 5.15
C VAL A 37 -0.18 3.72 4.98
N SER A 38 0.70 4.41 5.70
CA SER A 38 0.99 5.83 5.46
C SER A 38 2.02 5.96 4.33
N VAL A 39 1.70 6.80 3.34
CA VAL A 39 2.51 7.02 2.14
C VAL A 39 2.74 8.52 1.89
N PRO A 40 3.83 8.89 1.20
CA PRO A 40 4.06 10.27 0.77
C PRO A 40 3.02 10.71 -0.27
N ARG A 41 3.03 12.00 -0.66
CA ARG A 41 2.07 12.52 -1.66
C ARG A 41 2.32 11.93 -3.05
N GLU A 42 3.57 11.71 -3.37
CA GLU A 42 4.11 11.12 -4.59
C GLU A 42 4.03 9.57 -4.61
N TRP A 43 3.17 8.96 -3.79
CA TRP A 43 3.06 7.51 -3.66
C TRP A 43 2.76 6.76 -4.96
N GLU A 44 2.10 7.42 -5.92
CA GLU A 44 1.79 6.86 -7.23
C GLU A 44 3.06 6.59 -8.05
N GLU A 45 4.12 7.36 -7.82
CA GLU A 45 5.40 7.24 -8.51
C GLU A 45 6.40 6.32 -7.78
N LEU A 46 6.08 5.89 -6.55
CA LEU A 46 6.96 4.99 -5.79
C LEU A 46 7.19 3.69 -6.56
N PRO A 47 8.42 3.14 -6.58
CA PRO A 47 8.67 1.80 -7.10
C PRO A 47 7.81 0.77 -6.36
N ASP A 48 7.30 -0.24 -7.07
CA ASP A 48 6.46 -1.30 -6.49
C ASP A 48 7.14 -1.96 -5.27
N GLY A 49 8.45 -2.18 -5.33
CA GLY A 49 9.22 -2.76 -4.22
C GLY A 49 9.23 -1.89 -2.96
N GLU A 50 9.24 -0.57 -3.09
CA GLU A 50 9.16 0.33 -1.92
C GLU A 50 7.76 0.34 -1.32
N LEU A 51 6.73 0.40 -2.17
CA LEU A 51 5.35 0.35 -1.72
C LEU A 51 5.05 -1.00 -1.03
N LEU A 52 5.54 -2.10 -1.60
CA LEU A 52 5.42 -3.43 -1.00
C LEU A 52 6.12 -3.52 0.36
N ALA A 53 7.34 -2.98 0.49
CA ALA A 53 8.04 -2.97 1.77
C ALA A 53 7.24 -2.25 2.87
N ARG A 54 6.52 -1.17 2.53
CA ARG A 54 5.64 -0.46 3.46
C ARG A 54 4.41 -1.29 3.84
N ILE A 55 3.81 -2.01 2.88
CA ILE A 55 2.68 -2.93 3.09
C ILE A 55 3.07 -4.05 4.06
N GLU A 56 4.18 -4.75 3.79
CA GLU A 56 4.64 -5.84 4.63
C GLU A 56 5.07 -5.37 6.03
N ALA A 57 5.64 -4.17 6.15
CA ALA A 57 5.96 -3.59 7.45
C ALA A 57 4.71 -3.24 8.28
N ALA A 58 3.56 -2.99 7.65
CA ALA A 58 2.30 -2.69 8.33
C ALA A 58 1.48 -3.94 8.66
N ARG A 59 1.79 -5.09 8.02
CA ARG A 59 1.19 -6.39 8.29
C ARG A 59 1.70 -6.90 9.64
N ARG A 60 0.85 -6.87 10.68
CA ARG A 60 1.14 -7.38 12.03
C ARG A 60 0.49 -8.72 12.28
#